data_AF-A0A3L6M437-F1
#
_entry.id   AF-A0A3L6M437-F1
#
_cell.length_a   1.000
_cell.length_b   1.000
_cell.length_c   1.000
_cell.angle_alpha   90.00
_cell.angle_beta   90.00
_cell.angle_gamma   90.00
#
_symmetry.space_group_name_H-M   'P 1'
#
loop_
_entity.id
_entity.type
_entity.pdbx_description
1 polymer ?
#
loop_
_entity_poly.entity_id
_entity_poly.type
_entity_poly.pdbx_seq_one_letter_code
_entity_poly.pdbx_strand_id
1 'polypeptide(L)'
;MMKYSMAIVLALLLSTPGLSFAQYKCVVNGKTVYADVPCAADAKHVGALEDYISRESRLDRARVVNRERNHLGAIESENDADRRRIAQSIEQIRANDRAAANLKAARCSNAQRDLQNAQRASAVYRDLNMQNSANQRRGEIDSAERRVRDECN
;
A
#
# COMPACT_ATOMS: atom_id res chain seq x y z
N MET A 1 0.65 -23.81 54.69
CA MET A 1 1.75 -22.83 54.54
C MET A 1 3.01 -23.46 53.90
N MET A 2 2.91 -24.15 52.75
CA MET A 2 4.06 -24.85 52.13
C MET A 2 4.25 -24.56 50.63
N LYS A 3 3.40 -23.73 50.02
CA LYS A 3 3.48 -23.43 48.57
C LYS A 3 4.47 -22.32 48.21
N TYR A 4 4.82 -21.44 49.16
CA TYR A 4 5.72 -20.31 48.91
C TYR A 4 7.20 -20.67 49.05
N SER A 5 7.56 -21.72 49.82
CA SER A 5 8.96 -22.14 49.99
C SER A 5 9.57 -22.75 48.72
N MET A 6 8.77 -23.35 47.85
CA MET A 6 9.28 -23.97 46.61
C MET A 6 9.53 -22.94 45.49
N ALA A 7 8.74 -21.85 45.46
CA ALA A 7 8.90 -20.78 44.47
C ALA A 7 10.15 -19.90 44.73
N ILE A 8 10.50 -19.69 46.00
CA ILE A 8 11.68 -18.89 46.39
C ILE A 8 12.98 -19.63 46.07
N VAL A 9 13.02 -20.95 46.28
CA VAL A 9 14.20 -21.78 45.94
C VAL A 9 14.43 -21.82 44.43
N LEU A 10 13.36 -21.90 43.63
CA LEU A 10 13.47 -21.90 42.18
C LEU A 10 13.96 -20.54 41.64
N ALA A 11 13.47 -19.42 42.17
CA ALA A 11 13.94 -18.08 41.78
C ALA A 11 15.41 -17.81 42.15
N LEU A 12 15.91 -18.40 43.24
CA LEU A 12 17.32 -18.28 43.64
C LEU A 12 18.27 -19.09 42.73
N LEU A 13 17.80 -20.18 42.12
CA LEU A 13 18.60 -21.01 41.20
C LEU A 13 18.74 -20.39 39.80
N LEU A 14 17.84 -19.50 39.40
CA LEU A 14 17.84 -18.81 38.10
C LEU A 14 18.61 -17.48 38.10
N SER A 15 19.15 -17.06 39.25
CA SER A 15 19.84 -15.77 39.42
C SER A 15 21.36 -15.91 39.55
N THR A 16 21.94 -17.08 39.29
CA THR A 16 23.38 -17.20 39.10
C THR A 16 23.76 -16.57 37.74
N PRO A 17 24.44 -15.42 37.70
CA PRO A 17 25.04 -14.98 36.45
C PRO A 17 26.01 -16.07 36.03
N GLY A 18 25.75 -16.69 34.88
CA GLY A 18 26.71 -17.60 34.27
C GLY A 18 28.04 -16.88 34.18
N LEU A 19 29.02 -17.34 34.97
CA LEU A 19 30.39 -16.87 34.90
C LEU A 19 30.80 -17.05 33.43
N SER A 20 30.96 -15.95 32.70
CA SER A 20 31.58 -15.97 31.38
C SER A 20 33.05 -16.30 31.61
N PHE A 21 33.36 -17.58 31.55
CA PHE A 21 34.73 -18.07 31.65
C PHE A 21 35.48 -17.67 30.38
N ALA A 22 36.60 -16.97 30.56
CA ALA A 22 37.52 -16.66 29.47
C ALA A 22 38.10 -17.97 28.92
N GLN A 23 37.62 -18.43 27.76
CA GLN A 23 38.15 -19.63 27.12
C GLN A 23 39.47 -19.31 26.41
N TYR A 24 40.52 -20.02 26.79
CA TYR A 24 41.82 -20.00 26.17
C TYR A 24 41.99 -21.24 25.30
N LYS A 25 42.52 -21.05 24.10
CA LYS A 25 42.88 -22.16 23.21
C LYS A 25 44.35 -22.50 23.40
N CYS A 26 44.61 -23.76 23.68
CA CYS A 26 45.94 -24.29 23.90
C CYS A 26 46.24 -25.49 23.00
N VAL A 27 47.53 -25.73 22.72
CA VAL A 27 48.00 -26.94 22.04
C VAL A 27 48.89 -27.72 23.01
N VAL A 28 48.34 -28.76 23.64
CA VAL A 28 49.09 -29.63 24.56
C VAL A 28 49.31 -30.97 23.87
N ASN A 29 50.57 -31.39 23.71
CA ASN A 29 50.93 -32.64 23.03
C ASN A 29 50.31 -32.79 21.62
N GLY A 30 50.27 -31.70 20.85
CA GLY A 30 49.72 -31.69 19.48
C GLY A 30 48.19 -31.71 19.38
N LYS A 31 47.47 -31.72 20.50
CA LYS A 31 45.99 -31.66 20.54
C LYS A 31 45.51 -30.30 21.02
N THR A 32 44.52 -29.74 20.34
CA THR A 32 43.90 -28.48 20.75
C THR A 32 42.93 -28.71 21.90
N VAL A 33 43.18 -28.07 23.04
CA VAL A 33 42.33 -28.14 24.24
C VAL A 33 41.86 -26.71 24.56
N TYR A 34 40.60 -26.58 24.94
CA TYR A 34 40.01 -25.33 25.42
C TYR A 34 39.94 -25.39 26.94
N ALA A 35 40.45 -24.35 27.60
CA ALA A 35 40.50 -24.27 29.06
C ALA A 35 40.12 -22.88 29.54
N ASP A 36 39.52 -22.79 30.71
CA ASP A 36 39.07 -21.52 31.31
C ASP A 36 40.23 -20.73 31.96
N VAL A 37 41.43 -21.31 31.97
CA VAL A 37 42.66 -20.76 32.57
C VAL A 37 43.78 -20.86 31.51
N PRO A 38 44.67 -19.86 31.37
CA PRO A 38 45.76 -19.92 30.41
C PRO A 38 46.66 -21.12 30.72
N CYS A 39 46.64 -22.12 29.85
CA CYS A 39 47.34 -23.37 30.10
C CYS A 39 48.82 -23.33 29.65
N ALA A 40 49.24 -22.27 28.95
CA ALA A 40 50.59 -22.02 28.49
C ALA A 40 50.84 -20.50 28.41
N ALA A 41 52.11 -20.08 28.47
CA ALA A 41 52.48 -18.65 28.43
C ALA A 41 52.09 -17.95 27.11
N ASP A 42 51.90 -18.73 26.04
CA ASP A 42 51.47 -18.29 24.70
C ASP A 42 49.98 -18.58 24.41
N ALA A 43 49.20 -18.99 25.43
CA ALA A 43 47.79 -19.29 25.28
C ALA A 43 47.01 -18.05 24.79
N LYS A 44 46.33 -18.19 23.65
CA LYS A 44 45.55 -17.10 23.06
C LYS A 44 44.10 -17.16 23.54
N HIS A 45 43.59 -16.02 24.00
CA HIS A 45 42.18 -15.86 24.34
C HIS A 45 41.32 -16.04 23.08
N VAL A 46 40.28 -16.87 23.15
CA VAL A 46 39.45 -17.20 21.98
C VAL A 46 38.72 -15.97 21.44
N GLY A 47 38.29 -15.05 22.31
CA GLY A 47 37.67 -13.78 21.88
C GLY A 47 38.63 -12.83 21.14
N ALA A 48 39.95 -12.98 21.32
CA ALA A 48 40.92 -12.15 20.58
C ALA A 48 41.08 -12.59 19.11
N LEU A 49 40.60 -13.78 18.74
CA LEU A 49 40.57 -14.25 17.35
C LEU A 49 39.32 -13.78 16.58
N GLU A 50 38.19 -13.59 17.26
CA GLU A 50 36.94 -13.09 16.67
C GLU A 50 36.98 -11.58 16.37
N ASP A 51 37.78 -10.82 17.12
CA ASP A 51 37.84 -9.35 16.98
C ASP A 51 38.70 -8.85 15.80
N TYR A 52 39.41 -9.72 15.09
CA TYR A 52 40.20 -9.32 13.92
C TYR A 52 39.37 -9.30 12.63
N ILE A 53 38.22 -8.63 12.64
CA ILE A 53 37.63 -8.18 11.38
C ILE A 53 38.57 -7.12 10.82
N SER A 54 39.35 -7.50 9.81
CA SER A 54 40.32 -6.61 9.17
C SER A 54 39.62 -5.30 8.74
N ARG A 55 40.34 -4.18 8.81
CA ARG A 55 39.84 -2.87 8.37
C ARG A 55 39.29 -2.92 6.93
N GLU A 56 39.90 -3.75 6.09
CA GLU A 56 39.48 -4.03 4.72
C GLU A 56 38.11 -4.70 4.64
N SER A 57 37.87 -5.75 5.45
CA SER A 57 36.56 -6.42 5.52
C SER A 57 35.43 -5.46 5.95
N ARG A 58 35.71 -4.52 6.86
CA ARG A 58 34.73 -3.48 7.23
C ARG A 58 34.43 -2.53 6.07
N LEU A 59 35.45 -2.12 5.32
CA LEU A 59 35.29 -1.23 4.17
C LEU A 59 34.52 -1.91 3.04
N ASP A 60 34.80 -3.18 2.76
CA ASP A 60 34.09 -3.92 1.71
C ASP A 60 32.63 -4.17 2.08
N ARG A 61 32.34 -4.50 3.35
CA ARG A 61 30.95 -4.59 3.83
C ARG A 61 30.22 -3.25 3.69
N ALA A 62 30.88 -2.13 4.01
CA ALA A 62 30.29 -0.81 3.84
C ALA A 62 30.00 -0.49 2.35
N ARG A 63 30.89 -0.90 1.43
CA ARG A 63 30.67 -0.74 -0.02
C ARG A 63 29.46 -1.53 -0.51
N VAL A 64 29.32 -2.79 -0.08
CA VAL A 64 28.18 -3.64 -0.45
C VAL A 64 26.87 -3.02 0.05
N VAL A 65 26.82 -2.65 1.34
CA VAL A 65 25.62 -2.02 1.93
C VAL A 65 25.25 -0.72 1.20
N ASN A 66 26.24 0.10 0.83
CA ASN A 66 25.97 1.34 0.10
C ASN A 66 25.45 1.06 -1.33
N ARG A 67 25.99 0.06 -2.03
CA ARG A 67 25.46 -0.34 -3.35
C ARG A 67 24.04 -0.86 -3.25
N GLU A 68 23.76 -1.72 -2.28
CA GLU A 68 22.42 -2.25 -2.03
C GLU A 68 21.42 -1.14 -1.73
N ARG A 69 21.76 -0.20 -0.84
CA ARG A 69 20.93 0.97 -0.54
C ARG A 69 20.64 1.81 -1.78
N ASN A 70 21.65 2.06 -2.61
CA ASN A 70 21.48 2.84 -3.83
C ASN A 70 20.57 2.11 -4.84
N HIS A 71 20.71 0.78 -4.98
CA HIS A 71 19.82 -0.01 -5.82
C HIS A 71 18.38 -0.03 -5.31
N LEU A 72 18.18 -0.24 -4.01
CA LEU A 72 16.85 -0.21 -3.42
C LEU A 72 16.20 1.18 -3.55
N GLY A 73 16.95 2.25 -3.31
CA GLY A 73 16.47 3.62 -3.48
C GLY A 73 16.08 3.94 -4.92
N ALA A 74 16.83 3.43 -5.91
CA ALA A 74 16.46 3.57 -7.32
C ALA A 74 15.13 2.86 -7.63
N ILE A 75 15.00 1.59 -7.20
CA ILE A 75 13.78 0.79 -7.40
C ILE A 75 12.57 1.44 -6.72
N GLU A 76 12.73 1.94 -5.49
CA GLU A 76 11.66 2.62 -4.76
C GLU A 76 11.23 3.91 -5.48
N SER A 77 12.19 4.70 -5.97
CA SER A 77 11.90 5.93 -6.72
C SER A 77 11.14 5.67 -8.03
N GLU A 78 11.48 4.58 -8.73
CA GLU A 78 10.80 4.15 -9.96
C GLU A 78 9.38 3.67 -9.65
N ASN A 79 9.22 2.82 -8.64
CA ASN A 79 7.92 2.36 -8.17
C ASN A 79 7.01 3.52 -7.76
N ASP A 80 7.55 4.52 -7.06
CA ASP A 80 6.80 5.70 -6.66
C ASP A 80 6.41 6.60 -7.84
N ALA A 81 7.25 6.68 -8.87
CA ALA A 81 6.92 7.39 -10.09
C ALA A 81 5.78 6.67 -10.84
N ASP A 82 5.85 5.34 -10.95
CA ASP A 82 4.83 4.55 -11.63
C ASP A 82 3.50 4.53 -10.86
N ARG A 83 3.54 4.41 -9.53
CA ARG A 83 2.35 4.57 -8.69
C ARG A 83 1.68 5.92 -8.91
N ARG A 84 2.46 7.01 -9.04
CA ARG A 84 1.93 8.34 -9.34
C ARG A 84 1.29 8.40 -10.73
N ARG A 85 1.93 7.83 -11.76
CA ARG A 85 1.37 7.77 -13.12
C ARG A 85 0.05 7.00 -13.17
N ILE A 86 -0.01 5.84 -12.51
CA ILE A 86 -1.22 5.02 -12.43
C ILE A 86 -2.32 5.77 -11.66
N ALA A 87 -2.00 6.40 -10.53
CA ALA A 87 -2.97 7.19 -9.78
C ALA A 87 -3.54 8.34 -10.62
N GLN A 88 -2.70 9.04 -11.38
CA GLN A 88 -3.12 10.11 -12.29
C GLN A 88 -4.02 9.59 -13.41
N SER A 89 -3.68 8.47 -14.04
CA SER A 89 -4.50 7.89 -15.11
C SER A 89 -5.86 7.43 -14.59
N ILE A 90 -5.91 6.82 -13.41
CA ILE A 90 -7.17 6.42 -12.76
C ILE A 90 -8.04 7.65 -12.46
N GLU A 91 -7.46 8.72 -11.91
CA GLU A 91 -8.24 9.93 -11.63
C GLU A 91 -8.75 10.59 -12.92
N GLN A 92 -7.95 10.58 -13.98
CA GLN A 92 -8.40 11.07 -15.29
C GLN A 92 -9.56 10.25 -15.85
N ILE A 93 -9.51 8.92 -15.75
CA ILE A 93 -10.62 8.04 -16.15
C ILE A 93 -11.87 8.37 -15.33
N ARG A 94 -11.75 8.49 -14.00
CA ARG A 94 -12.87 8.84 -13.12
C ARG A 94 -13.45 10.22 -13.44
N ALA A 95 -12.60 11.20 -13.76
CA ALA A 95 -13.04 12.53 -14.16
C ALA A 95 -13.82 12.49 -15.48
N ASN A 96 -13.34 11.71 -16.46
CA ASN A 96 -14.03 11.50 -17.73
C ASN A 96 -15.37 10.78 -17.54
N ASP A 97 -15.43 9.76 -16.69
CA ASP A 97 -16.67 9.03 -16.38
C ASP A 97 -17.71 9.95 -15.73
N ARG A 98 -17.29 10.78 -14.78
CA ARG A 98 -18.15 11.81 -14.18
C ARG A 98 -18.63 12.82 -15.22
N ALA A 99 -17.75 13.28 -16.11
CA ALA A 99 -18.12 14.20 -17.18
C ALA A 99 -19.14 13.56 -18.15
N ALA A 100 -18.93 12.31 -18.55
CA ALA A 100 -19.86 11.57 -19.40
C ALA A 100 -21.22 11.34 -18.72
N ALA A 101 -21.24 10.99 -17.44
CA ALA A 101 -22.45 10.85 -16.64
C ALA A 101 -23.21 12.18 -16.52
N ASN A 102 -22.49 13.29 -16.26
CA ASN A 102 -23.07 14.63 -16.20
C ASN A 102 -23.66 15.05 -17.56
N LEU A 103 -22.98 14.74 -18.66
CA LEU A 103 -23.51 15.00 -20.01
C LEU A 103 -24.77 14.18 -20.30
N LYS A 104 -24.82 12.89 -19.92
CA LYS A 104 -26.04 12.07 -20.04
C LYS A 104 -27.18 12.67 -19.21
N ALA A 105 -26.91 13.03 -17.96
CA ALA A 105 -27.90 13.65 -17.09
C ALA A 105 -28.42 14.98 -17.66
N ALA A 106 -27.55 15.81 -18.23
CA ALA A 106 -27.93 17.06 -18.88
C ALA A 106 -28.81 16.81 -20.13
N ARG A 107 -28.47 15.84 -20.98
CA ARG A 107 -29.28 15.48 -22.15
C ARG A 107 -30.67 14.98 -21.75
N CYS A 108 -30.74 14.10 -20.75
CA CYS A 108 -32.01 13.61 -20.21
C CYS A 108 -32.85 14.76 -19.63
N SER A 109 -32.25 15.65 -18.83
CA SER A 109 -32.95 16.83 -18.28
C SER A 109 -33.49 17.75 -19.38
N ASN A 110 -32.72 17.97 -20.45
CA ASN A 110 -33.16 18.76 -21.60
C ASN A 110 -34.36 18.10 -22.30
N ALA A 111 -34.26 16.79 -22.59
CA ALA A 111 -35.33 16.05 -23.22
C ALA A 111 -36.63 16.08 -22.39
N GLN A 112 -36.53 15.98 -21.05
CA GLN A 112 -37.68 16.10 -20.17
C GLN A 112 -38.30 17.49 -20.20
N ARG A 113 -37.49 18.56 -20.25
CA ARG A 113 -37.98 19.93 -20.40
C ARG A 113 -38.69 20.13 -21.73
N ASP A 114 -38.15 19.60 -22.81
CA ASP A 114 -38.78 19.66 -24.13
C ASP A 114 -40.15 18.96 -24.14
N LEU A 115 -40.25 17.79 -23.52
CA LEU A 115 -41.51 17.07 -23.37
C LEU A 115 -42.53 17.89 -22.58
N GLN A 116 -42.15 18.45 -21.43
CA GLN A 116 -43.03 19.31 -20.64
C GLN A 116 -43.49 20.54 -21.43
N ASN A 117 -42.60 21.17 -22.18
CA ASN A 117 -42.93 22.32 -23.01
C ASN A 117 -43.91 21.95 -24.13
N ALA A 118 -43.70 20.82 -24.81
CA ALA A 118 -44.61 20.31 -25.84
C ALA A 118 -46.00 19.99 -25.27
N GLN A 119 -46.05 19.37 -24.09
CA GLN A 119 -47.30 19.08 -23.39
C GLN A 119 -48.07 20.37 -23.03
N ARG A 120 -47.39 21.36 -22.43
CA ARG A 120 -48.00 22.67 -22.10
C ARG A 120 -48.52 23.38 -23.35
N ALA A 121 -47.74 23.40 -24.43
CA ALA A 121 -48.17 23.97 -25.69
C ALA A 121 -49.43 23.28 -26.20
N SER A 122 -49.48 21.94 -26.18
CA SER A 122 -50.66 21.20 -26.64
C SER A 122 -51.92 21.47 -25.83
N ALA A 123 -51.79 21.73 -24.52
CA ALA A 123 -52.92 22.07 -23.66
C ALA A 123 -53.56 23.40 -24.09
N VAL A 124 -52.74 24.43 -24.33
CA VAL A 124 -53.20 25.75 -24.79
C VAL A 124 -54.00 25.63 -26.10
N TYR A 125 -53.53 24.83 -27.06
CA TYR A 125 -54.25 24.65 -28.33
C TYR A 125 -55.56 23.88 -28.20
N ARG A 126 -55.66 22.95 -27.23
CA ARG A 126 -56.91 22.26 -26.93
C ARG A 126 -57.94 23.22 -26.36
N ASP A 127 -57.53 24.11 -25.46
CA ASP A 127 -58.41 25.11 -24.85
C ASP A 127 -58.95 26.11 -25.88
N LEU A 128 -58.13 26.46 -26.88
CA LEU A 128 -58.51 27.32 -28.00
C LEU A 128 -59.28 26.59 -29.12
N ASN A 129 -59.61 25.31 -28.94
CA ASN A 129 -60.33 24.46 -29.90
C ASN A 129 -59.67 24.40 -31.31
N MET A 130 -58.35 24.56 -31.40
CA MET A 130 -57.59 24.56 -32.66
C MET A 130 -57.20 23.14 -33.08
N GLN A 131 -58.19 22.34 -33.53
CA GLN A 131 -58.03 20.89 -33.77
C GLN A 131 -56.90 20.50 -34.75
N ASN A 132 -56.71 21.25 -35.83
CA ASN A 132 -55.63 21.00 -36.80
C ASN A 132 -54.23 21.17 -36.18
N SER A 133 -54.08 22.19 -35.32
CA SER A 133 -52.84 22.47 -34.59
C SER A 133 -52.60 21.45 -33.47
N ALA A 134 -53.67 20.91 -32.88
CA ALA A 134 -53.57 19.86 -31.86
C ALA A 134 -53.02 18.54 -32.43
N ASN A 135 -53.37 18.16 -33.67
CA ASN A 135 -52.86 16.95 -34.32
C ASN A 135 -51.37 17.06 -34.66
N GLN A 136 -50.92 18.22 -35.15
CA GLN A 136 -49.51 18.45 -35.44
C GLN A 136 -48.65 18.37 -34.16
N ARG A 137 -49.14 18.90 -33.03
CA ARG A 137 -48.44 18.85 -31.73
C ARG A 137 -48.39 17.46 -31.10
N ARG A 138 -49.32 16.55 -31.42
CA ARG A 138 -49.21 15.14 -30.96
C ARG A 138 -47.94 14.48 -31.47
N GLY A 139 -47.60 14.69 -32.75
CA GLY A 139 -46.36 14.17 -33.32
C GLY A 139 -45.10 14.74 -32.64
N GLU A 140 -45.15 16.00 -32.20
CA GLU A 140 -44.05 16.61 -31.45
C GLU A 140 -43.90 16.01 -30.05
N ILE A 141 -45.01 15.77 -29.33
CA ILE A 141 -45.01 15.07 -28.04
C ILE A 141 -44.44 13.67 -28.19
N ASP A 142 -44.92 12.88 -29.16
CA ASP A 142 -44.42 11.52 -29.41
C ASP A 142 -42.91 11.55 -29.73
N SER A 143 -42.45 12.55 -30.49
CA SER A 143 -41.03 12.73 -30.77
C SER A 143 -40.22 13.08 -29.51
N ALA A 144 -40.77 13.90 -28.62
CA ALA A 144 -40.12 14.28 -27.36
C ALA A 144 -40.09 13.11 -26.37
N GLU A 145 -41.15 12.30 -26.30
CA GLU A 145 -41.18 11.07 -25.51
C GLU A 145 -40.13 10.06 -25.99
N ARG A 146 -39.96 9.91 -27.31
CA ARG A 146 -38.87 9.08 -27.87
C ARG A 146 -37.49 9.62 -27.44
N ARG A 147 -37.25 10.93 -27.54
CA ARG A 147 -35.98 11.54 -27.08
C ARG A 147 -35.73 11.29 -25.59
N VAL A 148 -36.75 11.42 -24.75
CA VAL A 148 -36.63 11.09 -23.30
C VAL A 148 -36.29 9.62 -23.12
N ARG A 149 -36.95 8.72 -23.84
CA ARG A 149 -36.68 7.28 -23.77
C ARG A 149 -35.25 6.94 -24.18
N ASP A 150 -34.74 7.57 -25.23
CA ASP A 150 -33.42 7.27 -25.79
C ASP A 150 -32.29 7.90 -24.97
N GLU A 151 -32.50 9.10 -24.40
CA GLU A 151 -31.46 9.83 -23.65
C GLU A 151 -31.43 9.49 -22.15
N CYS A 152 -32.56 9.07 -21.58
CA CYS A 152 -32.68 8.78 -20.14
C CYS A 152 -32.54 7.30 -19.77
N ASN A 153 -32.82 6.36 -20.68
CA ASN A 153 -32.58 4.93 -20.44
C ASN A 153 -31.12 4.56 -20.77
#